data_AF-A0A4Y8CPJ3-F1
#
_entry.id   AF-A0A4Y8CPJ3-F1
#
_cell.length_a   1.000
_cell.length_b   1.000
_cell.length_c   1.000
_cell.angle_alpha   90.00
_cell.angle_beta   90.00
_cell.angle_gamma   90.00
#
_symmetry.space_group_name_H-M   'P 1'
#
loop_
_entity.id
_entity.type
_entity.pdbx_description
1 polymer ?
#
loop_
_entity_poly.entity_id
_entity_poly.type
_entity_poly.pdbx_seq_one_letter_code
_entity_poly.pdbx_strand_id
1 'polypeptide(L)'
;MAKKQFSLTKLSVPIFWDLLSKYLTIIINTAMVSHYSNFLVGAMGAGNQILDLFITIFSFLSVGCSVVIAQAIGAKDHVLARKVIHQSLFLNALLGFVCGVLILWHGEYLLYLLKIPQELLKDSEIYLHMLAICLFFDAIGIVLAAIVRVYNMAY
;
A
#
# COMPACT_ATOMS: atom_id res chain seq x y z
N MET A 1 2.07 8.65 39.13
CA MET A 1 1.31 8.94 37.90
C MET A 1 1.25 7.64 37.10
N ALA A 2 0.18 6.87 37.24
CA ALA A 2 0.08 5.50 36.72
C ALA A 2 -0.10 5.51 35.19
N LYS A 3 0.86 4.92 34.49
CA LYS A 3 0.90 4.78 33.02
C LYS A 3 -0.25 3.86 32.59
N LYS A 4 -1.32 4.43 32.05
CA LYS A 4 -2.50 3.73 31.53
C LYS A 4 -2.05 2.74 30.45
N GLN A 5 -1.85 1.48 30.82
CA GLN A 5 -1.56 0.39 29.87
C GLN A 5 -2.84 0.17 29.06
N PHE A 6 -2.86 0.63 27.80
CA PHE A 6 -3.90 0.24 26.87
C PHE A 6 -3.89 -1.29 26.79
N SER A 7 -5.02 -1.91 27.16
CA SER A 7 -5.18 -3.36 27.09
C SER A 7 -4.89 -3.82 25.66
N LEU A 8 -3.92 -4.72 25.48
CA LEU A 8 -3.57 -5.31 24.17
C LEU A 8 -4.82 -5.73 23.37
N THR A 9 -5.85 -6.21 24.06
CA THR A 9 -7.13 -6.59 23.47
C THR A 9 -7.88 -5.45 22.78
N LYS A 10 -7.82 -4.22 23.28
CA LYS A 10 -8.47 -3.04 22.65
C LYS A 10 -7.74 -2.56 21.39
N LEU A 11 -6.45 -2.86 21.26
CA LEU A 11 -5.67 -2.59 20.05
C LEU A 11 -5.83 -3.70 19.01
N SER A 12 -5.84 -4.96 19.46
CA SER A 12 -5.92 -6.10 18.56
C SER A 12 -7.26 -6.18 17.82
N VAL A 13 -8.38 -5.81 18.45
CA VAL A 13 -9.71 -5.90 17.82
C VAL A 13 -9.85 -5.00 16.58
N PRO A 14 -9.52 -3.69 16.62
CA PRO A 14 -9.53 -2.85 15.43
C PRO A 14 -8.57 -3.32 14.32
N ILE A 15 -7.35 -3.73 14.70
CA ILE A 15 -6.36 -4.23 13.72
C ILE A 15 -6.85 -5.51 13.06
N PHE A 16 -7.45 -6.42 13.83
CA PHE A 16 -8.06 -7.63 13.32
C PHE A 16 -9.16 -7.30 12.31
N TRP A 17 -10.02 -6.33 12.61
CA TRP A 17 -11.10 -5.93 11.71
C TRP A 17 -10.57 -5.30 10.41
N ASP A 18 -9.54 -4.44 10.48
CA ASP A 18 -8.88 -3.87 9.31
C ASP A 18 -8.29 -4.97 8.40
N LEU A 19 -7.54 -5.91 8.97
CA LEU A 19 -6.96 -7.03 8.23
C LEU A 19 -8.03 -7.96 7.66
N LEU A 20 -9.06 -8.28 8.44
CA LEU A 20 -10.17 -9.11 8.01
C LEU A 20 -10.89 -8.48 6.79
N SER A 21 -11.22 -7.19 6.86
CA SER A 21 -11.83 -6.47 5.74
C SER A 21 -10.96 -6.49 4.49
N LYS A 22 -9.64 -6.24 4.63
CA LYS A 22 -8.70 -6.33 3.50
C LYS A 22 -8.69 -7.70 2.83
N TYR A 23 -8.55 -8.77 3.62
CA TYR A 23 -8.51 -10.13 3.07
C TYR A 23 -9.86 -10.55 2.47
N LEU A 24 -10.99 -10.16 3.09
CA LEU A 24 -12.31 -10.40 2.51
C LEU A 24 -12.47 -9.72 1.16
N THR A 25 -12.04 -8.47 0.99
CA THR A 25 -12.07 -7.77 -0.30
C THR A 25 -11.29 -8.54 -1.37
N ILE A 26 -10.10 -9.06 -1.05
CA ILE A 26 -9.29 -9.84 -2.00
C ILE A 26 -9.98 -11.15 -2.39
N ILE A 27 -10.55 -11.86 -1.41
CA ILE A 27 -11.26 -13.13 -1.66
C ILE A 27 -12.50 -12.89 -2.51
N ILE A 28 -13.31 -11.87 -2.18
CA ILE A 28 -14.53 -11.53 -2.93
C ILE A 28 -14.17 -11.13 -4.36
N ASN A 29 -13.15 -10.29 -4.56
CA ASN A 29 -12.70 -9.89 -5.90
C ASN A 29 -12.27 -11.10 -6.73
N THR A 30 -11.48 -11.99 -6.13
CA THR A 30 -11.02 -13.22 -6.78
C THR A 30 -12.19 -14.15 -7.10
N ALA A 31 -13.15 -14.31 -6.19
CA ALA A 31 -14.34 -15.15 -6.39
C ALA A 31 -15.29 -14.59 -7.45
N MET A 32 -15.42 -13.27 -7.55
CA MET A 32 -16.22 -12.62 -8.60
C MET A 32 -15.62 -12.91 -9.97
N VAL A 33 -14.30 -12.74 -10.13
CA VAL A 33 -13.63 -12.96 -11.42
C VAL A 33 -13.50 -14.44 -11.74
N SER A 34 -13.35 -15.32 -10.75
CA SER A 34 -13.30 -16.78 -10.98
C SER A 34 -14.59 -17.32 -11.57
N HIS A 35 -15.74 -16.71 -11.26
CA HIS A 35 -17.02 -17.06 -11.85
C HIS A 35 -17.07 -16.75 -13.36
N TYR A 36 -16.31 -15.75 -13.83
CA TYR A 36 -16.23 -15.40 -15.25
C TYR A 36 -15.15 -16.22 -15.98
N SER A 37 -13.95 -16.34 -15.42
CA SER A 37 -12.86 -17.12 -16.01
C SER A 37 -11.74 -17.40 -15.02
N ASN A 38 -11.30 -18.66 -14.96
CA ASN A 38 -10.12 -19.05 -14.20
C ASN A 38 -8.82 -18.46 -14.78
N PHE A 39 -8.77 -18.19 -16.09
CA PHE A 39 -7.62 -17.54 -16.72
C PHE A 39 -7.45 -16.09 -16.21
N LEU A 40 -8.54 -15.34 -16.11
CA LEU A 40 -8.51 -13.97 -15.60
C LEU A 40 -8.03 -13.90 -14.13
N VAL A 41 -8.36 -14.92 -13.33
CA VAL A 41 -7.85 -15.02 -11.96
C VAL A 41 -6.32 -15.16 -11.93
N GLY A 42 -5.76 -16.01 -12.80
CA GLY A 42 -4.32 -16.14 -12.95
C GLY A 42 -3.66 -14.82 -13.38
N ALA A 43 -4.29 -14.12 -14.32
CA ALA A 43 -3.81 -12.85 -14.82
C ALA A 43 -3.81 -11.75 -13.74
N MET A 44 -4.88 -11.68 -12.94
CA MET A 44 -4.98 -10.79 -11.79
C MET A 44 -3.94 -11.11 -10.71
N GLY A 45 -3.67 -12.40 -10.47
CA GLY A 45 -2.64 -12.83 -9.51
C GLY A 45 -1.27 -12.23 -9.84
N ALA A 46 -0.87 -12.26 -11.12
CA ALA A 46 0.39 -11.66 -11.56
C ALA A 46 0.43 -10.14 -11.34
N GLY A 47 -0.65 -9.43 -11.67
CA GLY A 47 -0.74 -7.97 -11.45
C GLY A 47 -0.70 -7.60 -9.97
N ASN A 48 -1.42 -8.34 -9.13
CA ASN A 48 -1.40 -8.15 -7.67
C ASN A 48 -0.01 -8.38 -7.09
N GLN A 49 0.73 -9.39 -7.57
CA GLN A 49 2.10 -9.65 -7.11
C GLN A 49 3.04 -8.47 -7.39
N ILE A 50 2.90 -7.84 -8.57
CA ILE A 50 3.68 -6.64 -8.93
C ILE A 50 3.24 -5.44 -8.07
N LEU A 51 1.93 -5.27 -7.85
CA LEU A 51 1.43 -4.23 -6.96
C LEU A 51 1.97 -4.36 -5.53
N ASP A 52 1.91 -5.57 -4.96
CA ASP A 52 2.35 -5.84 -3.60
C ASP A 52 3.83 -5.48 -3.40
N LEU A 53 4.66 -5.66 -4.44
CA LEU A 53 6.05 -5.22 -4.46
C LEU A 53 6.15 -3.70 -4.27
N PHE A 54 5.41 -2.91 -5.06
CA PHE A 54 5.43 -1.44 -4.96
C PHE A 54 4.81 -0.95 -3.65
N ILE A 55 3.70 -1.54 -3.22
CA ILE A 55 3.08 -1.26 -1.91
C ILE A 55 4.07 -1.51 -0.78
N THR A 56 4.86 -2.57 -0.86
CA THR A 56 5.91 -2.87 0.13
C THR A 56 6.97 -1.78 0.18
N ILE A 57 7.42 -1.27 -0.97
CA ILE A 57 8.39 -0.17 -1.07
C ILE A 57 7.82 1.12 -0.45
N PHE A 58 6.58 1.49 -0.79
CA PHE A 58 5.93 2.67 -0.21
C PHE A 58 5.73 2.52 1.31
N SER A 59 5.33 1.33 1.75
CA SER A 59 5.16 1.00 3.16
C SER A 59 6.46 1.15 3.94
N PHE A 60 7.58 0.66 3.39
CA PHE A 60 8.90 0.84 3.99
C PHE A 60 9.26 2.31 4.18
N LEU A 61 9.07 3.13 3.14
CA LEU A 61 9.31 4.57 3.22
C LEU A 61 8.39 5.27 4.23
N SER A 62 7.11 4.88 4.25
CA SER A 62 6.10 5.40 5.16
C SER A 62 6.42 5.08 6.63
N VAL A 63 6.87 3.85 6.92
CA VAL A 63 7.34 3.45 8.25
C VAL A 63 8.56 4.27 8.68
N GLY A 64 9.53 4.48 7.78
CA GLY A 64 10.68 5.35 8.06
C GLY A 64 10.27 6.78 8.43
N CYS A 65 9.33 7.37 7.69
CA CYS A 65 8.81 8.70 7.98
C CYS A 65 8.04 8.74 9.30
N SER A 66 7.22 7.72 9.57
CA SER A 66 6.46 7.56 10.81
C SER A 66 7.35 7.58 12.06
N VAL A 67 8.51 6.92 12.02
CA VAL A 67 9.49 6.93 13.12
C VAL A 67 10.03 8.34 13.37
N VAL A 68 10.41 9.07 12.32
CA VAL A 68 10.94 10.44 12.46
C VAL A 68 9.86 11.40 12.99
N ILE A 69 8.62 11.27 12.52
CA ILE A 69 7.48 12.06 13.02
C ILE A 69 7.23 11.76 14.50
N ALA A 70 7.25 10.48 14.90
CA ALA A 70 7.05 10.09 16.29
C ALA A 70 8.15 10.66 17.22
N GLN A 71 9.40 10.67 16.76
CA GLN A 71 10.51 11.29 17.49
C GLN A 71 10.35 12.81 17.60
N ALA A 72 9.98 13.50 16.52
CA ALA A 72 9.75 14.95 16.53
C ALA A 72 8.60 15.35 17.48
N ILE A 73 7.50 14.58 17.48
CA ILE A 73 6.39 14.78 18.43
C ILE A 73 6.85 14.53 19.87
N GLY A 74 7.64 13.47 20.12
CA GLY A 74 8.21 13.19 21.44
C GLY A 74 9.13 14.30 21.96
N ALA A 75 9.85 14.98 21.06
CA ALA A 75 10.68 16.15 21.35
C ALA A 75 9.89 17.47 21.49
N LYS A 76 8.56 17.45 21.34
CA LYS A 76 7.68 18.63 21.27
C LYS A 76 8.01 19.60 20.12
N ASP A 77 8.75 19.15 19.11
CA ASP A 77 9.07 19.94 17.93
C ASP A 77 8.00 19.75 16.85
N HIS A 78 6.92 20.49 16.99
CA HIS A 78 5.80 20.47 16.04
C HIS A 78 6.17 21.05 14.66
N VAL A 79 7.18 21.91 14.58
CA VAL A 79 7.65 22.51 13.33
C VAL A 79 8.35 21.45 12.50
N LEU A 80 9.26 20.69 13.11
CA LEU A 80 9.94 19.58 12.47
C LEU A 80 8.94 18.49 12.06
N ALA A 81 8.00 18.12 12.93
CA ALA A 81 6.97 17.13 12.61
C ALA A 81 6.16 17.51 11.35
N ARG A 82 5.70 18.76 11.26
CA ARG A 82 4.96 19.24 10.08
C ARG A 82 5.82 19.22 8.82
N LYS A 83 7.10 19.61 8.90
CA LYS A 83 8.02 19.60 7.77
C LYS A 83 8.23 18.18 7.23
N VAL A 84 8.44 17.21 8.12
CA VAL A 84 8.62 15.80 7.76
C VAL A 84 7.36 15.23 7.11
N ILE A 85 6.17 15.57 7.61
CA ILE A 85 4.89 15.16 7.01
C ILE A 85 4.75 15.64 5.55
N HIS A 86 5.03 16.92 5.28
CA HIS A 86 4.90 17.44 3.92
C HIS A 86 5.93 16.80 2.99
N GLN A 87 7.15 16.59 3.49
CA GLN A 87 8.22 15.96 2.73
C GLN A 87 7.96 14.48 2.46
N SER A 88 7.38 13.73 3.41
CA SER A 88 7.05 12.32 3.23
C SER A 88 5.90 12.10 2.25
N LEU A 89 4.88 12.97 2.32
CA LEU A 89 3.76 12.99 1.36
C LEU A 89 4.26 13.29 -0.05
N PHE A 90 5.06 14.35 -0.21
CA PHE A 90 5.61 14.70 -1.52
C PHE A 90 6.49 13.59 -2.09
N LEU A 91 7.37 13.01 -1.26
CA LEU A 91 8.26 11.95 -1.69
C LEU A 91 7.51 10.68 -2.11
N ASN A 92 6.52 10.22 -1.34
CA ASN A 92 5.71 9.06 -1.73
C ASN A 92 4.82 9.34 -2.94
N ALA A 93 4.22 10.53 -3.03
CA ALA A 93 3.43 10.90 -4.20
C ALA A 93 4.30 10.91 -5.47
N LEU A 94 5.52 11.46 -5.39
CA LEU A 94 6.48 11.43 -6.49
C LEU A 94 6.88 9.99 -6.84
N LEU A 95 7.17 9.15 -5.84
CA LEU A 95 7.56 7.76 -6.03
C LEU A 95 6.42 6.95 -6.66
N GLY A 96 5.18 7.12 -6.17
CA GLY A 96 3.98 6.51 -6.74
C GLY A 96 3.71 6.95 -8.17
N PHE A 97 3.90 8.24 -8.49
CA PHE A 97 3.78 8.75 -9.85
C PHE A 97 4.83 8.15 -10.79
N VAL A 98 6.10 8.14 -10.37
CA VAL A 98 7.21 7.55 -11.15
C VAL A 98 6.98 6.05 -11.37
N CYS A 99 6.59 5.31 -10.33
CA CYS A 99 6.26 3.89 -10.46
C CYS A 99 5.06 3.65 -11.37
N GLY A 100 4.00 4.46 -11.27
CA GLY A 100 2.84 4.36 -12.16
C GLY A 100 3.23 4.57 -13.62
N VAL A 101 4.03 5.60 -13.94
CA VAL A 101 4.53 5.84 -15.30
C VAL A 101 5.44 4.71 -15.78
N LEU A 102 6.32 4.20 -14.91
CA LEU A 102 7.18 3.06 -15.25
C LEU A 102 6.37 1.81 -15.59
N ILE A 103 5.29 1.53 -14.86
CA ILE A 103 4.40 0.40 -15.15
C ILE A 103 3.64 0.63 -16.47
N LEU A 104 3.19 1.85 -16.75
CA LEU A 104 2.50 2.15 -18.01
C LEU A 104 3.40 1.91 -19.23
N TRP A 105 4.69 2.22 -19.15
CA TRP A 105 5.64 1.99 -20.25
C TRP A 105 6.32 0.62 -20.26
N HIS A 106 6.60 0.02 -19.10
CA HIS A 106 7.40 -1.21 -18.97
C HIS A 106 6.62 -2.36 -18.28
N GLY A 107 5.29 -2.28 -18.22
CA GLY A 107 4.43 -3.29 -17.57
C GLY A 107 4.62 -4.68 -18.15
N GLU A 108 4.74 -4.80 -19.48
CA GLU A 108 5.00 -6.07 -20.16
C GLU A 108 6.35 -6.67 -19.75
N TYR A 109 7.40 -5.85 -19.61
CA TYR A 109 8.72 -6.31 -19.18
C TYR A 109 8.71 -6.82 -17.73
N LEU A 110 7.98 -6.14 -16.83
CA LEU A 110 7.78 -6.59 -15.45
C LEU A 110 7.07 -7.96 -15.40
N LEU A 111 6.05 -8.15 -16.24
CA LEU A 111 5.31 -9.41 -16.35
C LEU A 111 6.18 -10.53 -16.93
N TYR A 112 7.03 -10.22 -17.91
CA TYR A 112 8.00 -11.16 -18.46
C TYR A 112 9.03 -11.59 -17.42
N LEU A 113 9.50 -10.67 -16.57
CA LEU A 113 10.42 -10.97 -15.47
C LEU A 113 9.81 -11.93 -14.46
N LEU A 114 8.48 -11.84 -14.25
CA LEU A 114 7.70 -12.75 -13.40
C LEU A 114 7.45 -14.12 -14.06
N LYS A 115 7.91 -14.33 -15.30
CA LYS A 115 7.75 -15.57 -16.10
C LYS A 115 6.28 -15.97 -16.27
N ILE A 116 5.40 -14.99 -16.52
CA ILE A 116 3.99 -15.26 -16.80
C ILE A 116 3.84 -15.94 -18.18
N PRO A 117 2.98 -16.97 -18.33
CA PRO A 117 2.71 -17.60 -19.62
C PRO A 117 2.20 -16.60 -20.65
N GLN A 118 2.58 -16.76 -21.92
CA GLN A 118 2.19 -15.83 -22.99
C GLN A 118 0.67 -15.68 -23.14
N GLU A 119 -0.08 -16.74 -22.83
CA GLU A 119 -1.55 -16.75 -22.85
C GLU A 119 -2.17 -15.77 -21.83
N LEU A 120 -1.46 -15.44 -20.75
CA LEU A 120 -1.91 -14.58 -19.66
C LEU A 120 -1.33 -13.16 -19.73
N LEU A 121 -0.25 -12.96 -20.49
CA LEU A 121 0.47 -11.68 -20.53
C LEU A 121 -0.43 -10.51 -20.90
N LYS A 122 -1.28 -10.68 -21.92
CA LYS A 122 -2.14 -9.60 -22.42
C LYS A 122 -3.19 -9.17 -21.40
N ASP A 123 -3.85 -10.13 -20.75
CA ASP A 123 -4.86 -9.85 -19.73
C ASP A 123 -4.21 -9.27 -18.46
N SER A 124 -3.03 -9.77 -18.09
CA SER A 124 -2.25 -9.24 -16.97
C SER A 124 -1.76 -7.82 -17.22
N GLU A 125 -1.36 -7.49 -18.45
CA GLU A 125 -0.92 -6.15 -18.82
C GLU A 125 -2.06 -5.15 -18.69
N ILE A 126 -3.23 -5.46 -19.26
CA ILE A 126 -4.43 -4.63 -19.15
C ILE A 126 -4.78 -4.38 -17.68
N TYR A 127 -4.78 -5.44 -16.87
CA TYR A 127 -5.05 -5.33 -15.44
C TYR A 127 -3.98 -4.47 -14.73
N LEU A 128 -2.70 -4.70 -15.02
CA LEU A 128 -1.59 -3.96 -14.43
C LEU A 128 -1.63 -2.47 -14.79
N HIS A 129 -2.05 -2.10 -16.00
CA HIS A 129 -2.26 -0.70 -16.40
C HIS A 129 -3.39 -0.04 -15.65
N MET A 130 -4.50 -0.74 -15.37
CA MET A 130 -5.57 -0.20 -14.52
C MET A 130 -5.04 0.09 -13.11
N LEU A 131 -4.25 -0.84 -12.57
CA LEU A 131 -3.67 -0.73 -11.25
C LEU A 131 -2.60 0.36 -11.13
N ALA A 132 -1.87 0.64 -12.21
CA ALA A 132 -0.85 1.69 -12.25
C ALA A 132 -1.40 3.08 -11.90
N ILE A 133 -2.66 3.35 -12.30
CA ILE A 133 -3.34 4.62 -11.98
C ILE A 133 -3.69 4.68 -10.49
N CYS A 134 -4.14 3.55 -9.92
CA CYS A 134 -4.47 3.43 -8.49
C CYS A 134 -3.23 3.56 -7.61
N LEU A 135 -2.07 3.10 -8.09
CA LEU A 135 -0.81 3.07 -7.34
C LEU A 135 -0.41 4.44 -6.76
N PHE A 136 -0.69 5.52 -7.50
CA PHE A 136 -0.45 6.88 -7.04
C PHE A 136 -1.29 7.24 -5.81
N PHE A 137 -2.57 6.87 -5.81
CA PHE A 137 -3.48 7.08 -4.69
C PHE A 137 -3.10 6.21 -3.50
N ASP A 138 -2.69 4.96 -3.73
CA ASP A 138 -2.21 4.06 -2.69
C ASP A 138 -0.96 4.60 -1.99
N ALA A 139 0.00 5.14 -2.74
CA ALA A 139 1.21 5.73 -2.17
C ALA A 139 0.89 6.87 -1.19
N ILE A 140 -0.08 7.73 -1.53
CA ILE A 140 -0.55 8.81 -0.65
C ILE A 140 -1.31 8.24 0.55
N GLY A 141 -2.22 7.29 0.31
CA GLY A 141 -3.04 6.64 1.34
C GLY A 141 -2.20 5.97 2.42
N ILE A 142 -1.13 5.27 2.04
CA ILE A 142 -0.20 4.59 2.97
C ILE A 142 0.49 5.58 3.90
N VAL A 143 0.90 6.75 3.38
CA VAL A 143 1.55 7.79 4.21
C VAL A 143 0.54 8.47 5.11
N LEU A 144 -0.64 8.82 4.62
CA LEU A 144 -1.70 9.41 5.44
C LEU A 144 -2.09 8.47 6.59
N ALA A 145 -2.27 7.18 6.31
CA ALA A 145 -2.55 6.17 7.33
C ALA A 145 -1.46 6.11 8.40
N ALA A 146 -0.19 6.22 8.00
CA ALA A 146 0.94 6.25 8.94
C ALA A 146 0.96 7.54 9.76
N ILE A 147 0.72 8.71 9.17
CA ILE A 147 0.64 9.99 9.89
C ILE A 147 -0.48 9.96 10.92
N VAL A 148 -1.68 9.49 10.53
CA VAL A 148 -2.81 9.34 11.45
C VAL A 148 -2.45 8.41 12.60
N ARG A 149 -1.78 7.29 12.32
CA ARG A 149 -1.33 6.34 13.35
C ARG A 149 -0.36 6.97 14.36
N VAL A 150 0.51 7.88 13.90
CA VAL A 150 1.51 8.55 14.75
C VAL A 150 0.92 9.70 15.54
N TYR A 151 0.06 10.52 14.93
CA TYR A 151 -0.60 11.62 15.64
C TYR A 151 -1.64 11.12 16.64
N ASN A 152 -2.36 10.06 16.27
CA ASN A 152 -3.38 9.43 17.09
C ASN A 152 -2.79 8.29 17.94
N MET A 153 -1.54 8.43 18.43
CA MET A 153 -0.72 7.42 19.16
C MET A 153 -1.55 6.33 19.86
N ALA A 154 -1.91 5.26 19.11
CA ALA A 154 -2.96 4.30 19.45
C ALA A 154 -4.32 4.97 19.77
N TYR A 155 -5.42 4.40 19.27
CA TYR A 155 -6.75 4.72 19.82
C TYR A 155 -6.75 4.83 21.35
#